data_AF-A0AAJ1UPD3-F1
#
_entry.id   AF-A0AAJ1UPD3-F1
#
_cell.length_a   1.000
_cell.length_b   1.000
_cell.length_c   1.000
_cell.angle_alpha   90.00
_cell.angle_beta   90.00
_cell.angle_gamma   90.00
#
_symmetry.space_group_name_H-M   'P 1'
#
loop_
_entity.id
_entity.type
_entity.pdbx_description
1 polymer ?
#
loop_
_entity_poly.entity_id
_entity_poly.type
_entity_poly.pdbx_seq_one_letter_code
_entity_poly.pdbx_strand_id
1 'polypeptide(L)'
;MGQTDMCSDRSTNIGTAQSVTINQVAPNFQRRPALISQVVKRLSSLTLIDETPSNQLENTYNIEAKLEYNHVFKYRPLIEEYGDYGHNVIKILSTIDQEKIGSERKILKLINDFYKECIGNLRRIESYSEQKREIIEVIRSNSDQIIEDVINKTITVINNSSNGQDMDEEDLIFGVKYIVGHAFIECKVLERPQL
;
A
#
# COMPACT_ATOMS: atom_id res chain seq x y z
N MET A 1 -43.36 43.18 54.25
CA MET A 1 -42.54 43.00 55.47
C MET A 1 -42.55 41.52 55.80
N GLY A 2 -41.46 40.75 55.81
CA GLY A 2 -40.07 41.04 55.41
C GLY A 2 -39.05 40.54 56.44
N GLN A 3 -38.16 39.60 56.03
CA GLN A 3 -37.00 39.05 56.78
C GLN A 3 -37.33 38.32 58.11
N THR A 4 -36.50 37.43 58.67
CA THR A 4 -35.22 36.81 58.24
C THR A 4 -35.47 35.37 57.71
N ASP A 5 -34.78 34.23 57.93
CA ASP A 5 -33.53 33.84 58.65
C ASP A 5 -32.93 32.51 58.11
N MET A 6 -31.91 31.95 58.78
CA MET A 6 -31.05 30.84 58.33
C MET A 6 -31.39 29.42 58.85
N CYS A 7 -30.88 28.43 58.11
CA CYS A 7 -30.46 27.06 58.43
C CYS A 7 -30.79 26.38 59.79
N SER A 8 -31.23 25.12 59.69
CA SER A 8 -30.91 24.07 60.68
C SER A 8 -30.61 22.74 59.96
N ASP A 9 -29.63 22.01 60.48
CA ASP A 9 -28.94 20.86 59.88
C ASP A 9 -29.79 19.74 59.26
N ARG A 10 -29.26 19.15 58.18
CA ARG A 10 -29.29 17.70 57.96
C ARG A 10 -27.92 17.19 57.55
N SER A 11 -27.39 16.27 58.36
CA SER A 11 -26.01 15.82 58.31
C SER A 11 -25.64 15.06 57.03
N THR A 12 -24.39 15.24 56.65
CA THR A 12 -23.73 14.61 55.50
C THR A 12 -23.78 13.08 55.55
N ASN A 13 -24.20 12.46 54.44
CA ASN A 13 -23.93 11.05 54.15
C ASN A 13 -23.38 10.94 52.71
N ILE A 14 -22.10 11.30 52.54
CA ILE A 14 -21.38 11.08 51.29
C ILE A 14 -21.04 9.59 51.21
N GLY A 15 -21.92 8.83 50.55
CA GLY A 15 -21.55 7.50 50.07
C GLY A 15 -20.42 7.68 49.04
N THR A 16 -19.22 7.19 49.37
CA THR A 16 -18.06 7.31 48.49
C THR A 16 -18.30 6.58 47.18
N ALA A 17 -18.48 7.32 46.08
CA ALA A 17 -18.58 6.75 44.75
C ALA A 17 -17.25 6.04 44.41
N GLN A 18 -17.26 4.71 44.45
CA GLN A 18 -16.09 3.91 44.06
C GLN A 18 -15.91 4.02 42.55
N SER A 19 -14.89 4.76 42.12
CA SER A 19 -14.48 4.80 40.72
C SER A 19 -14.00 3.41 40.29
N VAL A 20 -14.84 2.68 39.56
CA VAL A 20 -14.51 1.39 38.97
C VAL A 20 -13.51 1.64 37.84
N THR A 21 -12.21 1.55 38.15
CA THR A 21 -11.14 1.61 37.16
C THR A 21 -11.17 0.35 36.31
N ILE A 22 -11.87 0.42 35.18
CA ILE A 22 -11.84 -0.64 34.17
C ILE A 22 -10.47 -0.62 33.51
N ASN A 23 -9.55 -1.45 34.03
CA ASN A 23 -8.29 -1.76 33.36
C ASN A 23 -8.58 -2.49 32.05
N GLN A 24 -8.83 -1.74 30.97
CA GLN A 24 -8.86 -2.27 29.62
C GLN A 24 -7.45 -2.70 29.24
N VAL A 25 -7.12 -3.96 29.53
CA VAL A 25 -5.99 -4.65 28.90
C VAL A 25 -6.32 -4.72 27.41
N ALA A 26 -5.78 -3.78 26.64
CA ALA A 26 -5.87 -3.82 25.19
C ALA A 26 -5.36 -5.20 24.72
N PRO A 27 -6.09 -5.92 23.84
CA PRO A 27 -5.65 -7.23 23.39
C PRO A 27 -4.30 -7.08 22.70
N ASN A 28 -3.29 -7.83 23.17
CA ASN A 28 -1.93 -7.83 22.62
C ASN A 28 -1.94 -8.39 21.19
N PHE A 29 -2.32 -7.55 20.23
CA PHE A 29 -2.39 -7.90 18.82
C PHE A 29 -0.98 -7.98 18.25
N GLN A 30 -0.39 -9.18 18.35
CA GLN A 30 0.92 -9.45 17.78
C GLN A 30 0.84 -9.32 16.24
N ARG A 31 1.31 -8.17 15.73
CA ARG A 31 1.49 -7.95 14.29
C ARG A 31 2.34 -9.07 13.71
N ARG A 32 2.00 -9.51 12.50
CA ARG A 32 2.76 -10.54 11.78
C ARG A 32 3.84 -9.88 10.91
N PRO A 33 5.01 -10.50 10.70
CA PRO A 33 5.99 -9.98 9.76
C PRO A 33 5.47 -10.12 8.32
N ALA A 34 5.73 -9.12 7.48
CA ALA A 34 5.39 -9.13 6.07
C ALA A 34 6.65 -9.22 5.19
N LEU A 35 6.58 -10.05 4.15
CA LEU A 35 7.67 -10.24 3.18
C LEU A 35 7.94 -8.95 2.39
N ILE A 36 6.88 -8.21 2.04
CA ILE A 36 7.01 -6.95 1.31
C ILE A 36 7.72 -5.86 2.13
N SER A 37 7.58 -5.85 3.48
CA SER A 37 8.39 -5.00 4.36
C SER A 37 9.88 -5.36 4.31
N GLN A 38 10.24 -6.63 4.07
CA GLN A 38 11.64 -7.05 3.91
C GLN A 38 12.22 -6.60 2.55
N VAL A 39 11.40 -6.62 1.48
CA VAL A 39 11.78 -6.07 0.18
C VAL A 39 12.06 -4.58 0.31
N VAL A 40 11.14 -3.81 0.90
CA VAL A 40 11.25 -2.35 1.01
C VAL A 40 12.46 -1.92 1.86
N LYS A 41 12.71 -2.54 3.04
CA LYS A 41 13.92 -2.24 3.84
C LYS A 41 15.24 -2.59 3.12
N ARG A 42 15.23 -3.54 2.17
CA ARG A 42 16.42 -3.85 1.35
C ARG A 42 16.56 -2.95 0.13
N LEU A 43 15.46 -2.40 -0.38
CA LEU A 43 15.49 -1.47 -1.52
C LEU A 43 16.22 -0.18 -1.15
N SER A 44 15.79 0.49 -0.09
CA SER A 44 16.45 1.72 0.41
C SER A 44 17.94 1.51 0.72
N SER A 45 18.28 0.35 1.28
CA SER A 45 19.66 -0.05 1.56
C SER A 45 20.55 -0.19 0.30
N LEU A 46 19.99 -0.27 -0.92
CA LEU A 46 20.75 -0.33 -2.18
C LEU A 46 20.65 0.95 -3.02
N THR A 47 19.50 1.63 -3.02
CA THR A 47 19.22 2.75 -3.94
C THR A 47 19.90 4.06 -3.56
N LEU A 48 20.70 4.08 -2.50
CA LEU A 48 21.63 5.16 -2.13
C LEU A 48 23.07 4.92 -2.63
N ILE A 49 23.32 3.86 -3.42
CA ILE A 49 24.69 3.34 -3.66
C ILE A 49 25.07 3.24 -5.16
N ASP A 50 24.15 2.85 -6.06
CA ASP A 50 24.45 2.65 -7.49
C ASP A 50 23.78 3.71 -8.39
N GLU A 51 24.55 4.71 -8.85
CA GLU A 51 24.13 5.72 -9.86
C GLU A 51 24.29 5.25 -11.32
N THR A 52 24.74 4.01 -11.58
CA THR A 52 25.06 3.54 -12.94
C THR A 52 23.84 2.93 -13.65
N PRO A 53 23.26 3.58 -14.68
CA PRO A 53 22.15 3.01 -15.44
C PRO A 53 22.59 1.77 -16.23
N SER A 54 21.85 0.66 -16.04
CA SER A 54 22.13 -0.61 -16.70
C SER A 54 21.41 -0.68 -18.05
N ASN A 55 22.16 -0.73 -19.15
CA ASN A 55 21.63 -0.68 -20.52
C ASN A 55 20.93 -2.00 -20.93
N GLN A 56 19.78 -2.32 -20.34
CA GLN A 56 18.94 -3.48 -20.69
C GLN A 56 17.69 -3.08 -21.49
N LEU A 57 17.95 -2.60 -22.70
CA LEU A 57 17.02 -1.87 -23.57
C LEU A 57 15.93 -2.72 -24.26
N GLU A 58 15.70 -3.97 -23.83
CA GLU A 58 14.61 -4.82 -24.35
C GLU A 58 13.26 -4.55 -23.66
N ASN A 59 13.25 -4.13 -22.38
CA ASN A 59 12.00 -3.93 -21.64
C ASN A 59 11.31 -2.59 -21.95
N THR A 60 12.06 -1.56 -22.33
CA THR A 60 11.56 -0.17 -22.49
C THR A 60 10.38 -0.08 -23.46
N TYR A 61 10.44 -0.80 -24.60
CA TYR A 61 9.35 -0.80 -25.60
C TYR A 61 8.05 -1.44 -25.07
N ASN A 62 8.16 -2.46 -24.21
CA ASN A 62 7.02 -3.13 -23.58
C ASN A 62 6.39 -2.25 -22.49
N ILE A 63 7.21 -1.51 -21.74
CA ILE A 63 6.77 -0.53 -20.74
C ILE A 63 5.98 0.60 -21.41
N GLU A 64 6.53 1.21 -22.48
CA GLU A 64 5.88 2.29 -23.22
C GLU A 64 4.51 1.86 -23.78
N ALA A 65 4.48 0.74 -24.51
CA ALA A 65 3.23 0.20 -25.07
C ALA A 65 2.19 -0.11 -23.98
N LYS A 66 2.61 -0.45 -22.75
CA LYS A 66 1.71 -0.68 -21.62
C LYS A 66 1.23 0.62 -20.96
N LEU A 67 2.08 1.64 -20.83
CA LEU A 67 1.70 2.96 -20.32
C LEU A 67 0.61 3.58 -21.20
N GLU A 68 0.82 3.58 -22.52
CA GLU A 68 -0.19 4.02 -23.50
C GLU A 68 -1.43 3.14 -23.48
N TYR A 69 -1.32 1.81 -23.55
CA TYR A 69 -2.50 0.93 -23.57
C TYR A 69 -3.42 1.09 -22.34
N ASN A 70 -2.88 1.52 -21.19
CA ASN A 70 -3.64 1.75 -19.97
C ASN A 70 -3.96 3.23 -19.69
N HIS A 71 -3.57 4.17 -20.56
CA HIS A 71 -3.69 5.62 -20.34
C HIS A 71 -3.10 6.07 -18.97
N VAL A 72 -1.85 5.73 -18.67
CA VAL A 72 -1.17 6.14 -17.42
C VAL A 72 -0.51 7.51 -17.58
N PHE A 73 -0.79 8.46 -16.70
CA PHE A 73 -0.27 9.85 -16.81
C PHE A 73 0.52 10.28 -15.58
N LYS A 74 -0.09 10.27 -14.38
CA LYS A 74 0.54 10.71 -13.12
C LYS A 74 1.77 9.87 -12.78
N TYR A 75 1.68 8.56 -13.00
CA TYR A 75 2.76 7.62 -12.64
C TYR A 75 3.73 7.30 -13.78
N ARG A 76 3.52 7.85 -14.99
CA ARG A 76 4.34 7.57 -16.18
C ARG A 76 5.84 7.86 -15.96
N PRO A 77 6.28 9.06 -15.56
CA PRO A 77 7.71 9.37 -15.42
C PRO A 77 8.42 8.48 -14.39
N LEU A 78 7.71 8.11 -13.34
CA LEU A 78 8.20 7.26 -12.26
C LEU A 78 8.31 5.79 -12.70
N ILE A 79 7.43 5.31 -13.58
CA ILE A 79 7.50 3.96 -14.16
C ILE A 79 8.60 3.87 -15.23
N GLU A 80 8.84 4.95 -15.97
CA GLU A 80 9.95 5.08 -16.92
C GLU A 80 11.31 4.98 -16.20
N GLU A 81 11.48 5.72 -15.08
CA GLU A 81 12.67 5.66 -14.21
C GLU A 81 12.98 4.23 -13.69
N TYR A 82 11.95 3.39 -13.49
CA TYR A 82 12.14 2.00 -13.08
C TYR A 82 12.67 1.07 -14.18
N GLY A 83 12.75 1.53 -15.43
CA GLY A 83 13.51 0.83 -16.46
C GLY A 83 14.97 0.64 -16.05
N ASP A 84 15.58 1.71 -15.51
CA ASP A 84 16.99 1.70 -15.11
C ASP A 84 17.22 0.93 -13.79
N TYR A 85 16.38 1.16 -12.77
CA TYR A 85 16.55 0.54 -11.45
C TYR A 85 15.88 -0.83 -11.25
N GLY A 86 15.09 -1.32 -12.20
CA GLY A 86 14.33 -2.57 -12.07
C GLY A 86 15.19 -3.80 -11.72
N HIS A 87 16.47 -3.77 -12.13
CA HIS A 87 17.47 -4.79 -11.79
C HIS A 87 17.66 -4.97 -10.26
N ASN A 88 17.59 -3.90 -9.46
CA ASN A 88 17.73 -3.97 -8.00
C ASN A 88 16.49 -4.57 -7.33
N VAL A 89 15.29 -4.30 -7.85
CA VAL A 89 14.04 -4.93 -7.37
C VAL A 89 14.08 -6.44 -7.62
N ILE A 90 14.49 -6.87 -8.83
CA ILE A 90 14.63 -8.28 -9.20
C ILE A 90 15.68 -8.99 -8.32
N LYS A 91 16.84 -8.36 -8.11
CA LYS A 91 17.93 -8.87 -7.25
C LYS A 91 17.48 -9.10 -5.81
N ILE A 92 16.73 -8.16 -5.22
CA ILE A 92 16.21 -8.26 -3.85
C ILE A 92 15.12 -9.32 -3.74
N LEU A 93 14.17 -9.36 -4.70
CA LEU A 93 13.11 -10.36 -4.75
C LEU A 93 13.67 -11.78 -4.83
N SER A 94 14.62 -12.01 -5.75
CA SER A 94 15.29 -13.32 -5.90
C SER A 94 16.04 -13.72 -4.63
N THR A 95 16.72 -12.78 -3.97
CA THR A 95 17.42 -13.04 -2.69
C THR A 95 16.43 -13.47 -1.60
N ILE A 96 15.29 -12.79 -1.48
CA ILE A 96 14.24 -13.13 -0.50
C ILE A 96 13.52 -14.44 -0.85
N ASP A 97 13.43 -14.82 -2.14
CA ASP A 97 12.92 -16.14 -2.53
C ASP A 97 13.92 -17.26 -2.22
N GLN A 98 15.22 -17.04 -2.41
CA GLN A 98 16.28 -17.98 -2.02
C GLN A 98 16.31 -18.22 -0.51
N GLU A 99 16.16 -17.17 0.30
CA GLU A 99 16.01 -17.29 1.76
C GLU A 99 14.70 -17.99 2.18
N LYS A 100 13.63 -17.86 1.38
CA LYS A 100 12.31 -18.39 1.70
C LYS A 100 11.46 -18.64 0.45
N ILE A 101 11.56 -19.87 -0.06
CA ILE A 101 11.00 -20.30 -1.36
C ILE A 101 9.56 -19.83 -1.62
N GLY A 102 9.35 -19.25 -2.81
CA GLY A 102 8.10 -18.69 -3.30
C GLY A 102 7.63 -17.45 -2.53
N SER A 103 8.53 -16.68 -1.91
CA SER A 103 8.22 -15.37 -1.32
C SER A 103 8.00 -14.29 -2.37
N GLU A 104 8.80 -14.22 -3.42
CA GLU A 104 8.60 -13.32 -4.58
C GLU A 104 7.20 -13.53 -5.15
N ARG A 105 6.83 -14.78 -5.44
CA ARG A 105 5.50 -15.13 -5.96
C ARG A 105 4.38 -14.70 -5.01
N LYS A 106 4.58 -14.76 -3.69
CA LYS A 106 3.60 -14.30 -2.69
C LYS A 106 3.50 -12.77 -2.65
N ILE A 107 4.62 -12.06 -2.80
CA ILE A 107 4.69 -10.59 -2.88
C ILE A 107 3.97 -10.08 -4.14
N LEU A 108 4.33 -10.58 -5.32
CA LEU A 108 3.71 -10.21 -6.59
C LEU A 108 2.22 -10.60 -6.65
N LYS A 109 1.83 -11.72 -6.02
CA LYS A 109 0.43 -12.14 -5.86
C LYS A 109 -0.37 -11.20 -4.97
N LEU A 110 0.19 -10.75 -3.85
CA LEU A 110 -0.46 -9.79 -2.94
C LEU A 110 -0.79 -8.47 -3.66
N ILE A 111 0.18 -7.92 -4.40
CA ILE A 111 0.00 -6.69 -5.19
C ILE A 111 -1.05 -6.90 -6.30
N ASN A 112 -1.03 -8.05 -6.98
CA ASN A 112 -2.04 -8.40 -7.98
C ASN A 112 -3.46 -8.56 -7.40
N ASP A 113 -3.58 -8.99 -6.15
CA ASP A 113 -4.88 -9.11 -5.49
C ASP A 113 -5.42 -7.75 -5.02
N PHE A 114 -4.56 -6.80 -4.62
CA PHE A 114 -4.96 -5.40 -4.43
C PHE A 114 -5.49 -4.80 -5.74
N TYR A 115 -4.77 -5.00 -6.85
CA TYR A 115 -5.21 -4.57 -8.18
C TYR A 115 -6.59 -5.15 -8.52
N LYS A 116 -6.78 -6.47 -8.36
CA LYS A 116 -8.05 -7.15 -8.61
C LYS A 116 -9.19 -6.67 -7.71
N GLU A 117 -8.91 -6.31 -6.47
CA GLU A 117 -9.91 -5.73 -5.57
C GLU A 117 -10.34 -4.33 -6.04
N CYS A 118 -9.41 -3.49 -6.53
CA CYS A 118 -9.74 -2.22 -7.19
C CYS A 118 -10.62 -2.43 -8.44
N ILE A 119 -10.29 -3.43 -9.28
CA ILE A 119 -11.15 -3.80 -10.42
C ILE A 119 -12.52 -4.32 -9.96
N GLY A 120 -12.60 -5.06 -8.86
CA GLY A 120 -13.87 -5.49 -8.24
C GLY A 120 -14.73 -4.31 -7.76
N ASN A 121 -14.12 -3.31 -7.12
CA ASN A 121 -14.77 -2.08 -6.72
C ASN A 121 -15.28 -1.28 -7.92
N LEU A 122 -14.45 -1.10 -8.96
CA LEU A 122 -14.85 -0.42 -10.21
C LEU A 122 -15.99 -1.16 -10.94
N ARG A 123 -15.93 -2.50 -11.04
CA ARG A 123 -17.02 -3.31 -11.60
C ARG A 123 -18.33 -3.17 -10.82
N ARG A 124 -18.27 -3.06 -9.49
CA ARG A 124 -19.45 -2.79 -8.65
C ARG A 124 -20.05 -1.43 -8.99
N ILE A 125 -19.23 -0.38 -9.07
CA ILE A 125 -19.68 0.98 -9.40
C ILE A 125 -20.31 1.01 -10.80
N GLU A 126 -19.60 0.50 -11.81
CA GLU A 126 -20.06 0.46 -13.21
C GLU A 126 -21.34 -0.39 -13.39
N SER A 127 -21.59 -1.39 -12.52
CA SER A 127 -22.83 -2.19 -12.59
C SER A 127 -24.11 -1.39 -12.34
N TYR A 128 -24.00 -0.23 -11.67
CA TYR A 128 -25.09 0.73 -11.46
C TYR A 128 -25.13 1.87 -12.50
N SER A 129 -24.22 1.87 -13.49
CA SER A 129 -24.22 2.85 -14.57
C SER A 129 -25.38 2.59 -15.55
N GLU A 130 -26.08 3.65 -15.95
CA GLU A 130 -27.04 3.62 -17.05
C GLU A 130 -26.33 3.41 -18.40
N GLN A 131 -25.11 3.92 -18.53
CA GLN A 131 -24.25 3.77 -19.71
C GLN A 131 -23.09 2.83 -19.36
N LYS A 132 -23.30 1.52 -19.57
CA LYS A 132 -22.30 0.50 -19.24
C LYS A 132 -21.15 0.51 -20.24
N ARG A 133 -19.98 0.89 -19.77
CA ARG A 133 -18.70 0.83 -20.50
C ARG A 133 -18.07 -0.55 -20.45
N GLU A 134 -17.14 -0.83 -21.35
CA GLU A 134 -16.27 -1.98 -21.20
C GLU A 134 -15.29 -1.77 -20.03
N ILE A 135 -14.94 -2.85 -19.33
CA ILE A 135 -14.07 -2.75 -18.15
C ILE A 135 -12.70 -2.12 -18.47
N ILE A 136 -12.19 -2.31 -19.70
CA ILE A 136 -10.92 -1.70 -20.13
C ILE A 136 -11.02 -0.16 -20.22
N GLU A 137 -12.17 0.38 -20.62
CA GLU A 137 -12.41 1.83 -20.64
C GLU A 137 -12.50 2.39 -19.22
N VAL A 138 -13.14 1.66 -18.31
CA VAL A 138 -13.21 2.02 -16.88
C VAL A 138 -11.81 1.97 -16.25
N ILE A 139 -11.01 0.95 -16.55
CA ILE A 139 -9.61 0.82 -16.09
C ILE A 139 -8.77 1.99 -16.59
N ARG A 140 -8.79 2.27 -17.90
CA ARG A 140 -8.11 3.43 -18.51
C ARG A 140 -8.51 4.76 -17.89
N SER A 141 -9.80 4.93 -17.59
CA SER A 141 -10.32 6.15 -16.95
C SER A 141 -9.91 6.33 -15.48
N ASN A 142 -9.33 5.30 -14.85
CA ASN A 142 -8.96 5.28 -13.43
C ASN A 142 -7.51 4.80 -13.21
N SER A 143 -6.69 4.73 -14.26
CA SER A 143 -5.38 4.08 -14.30
C SER A 143 -4.45 4.51 -13.16
N ASP A 144 -4.26 5.82 -13.01
CA ASP A 144 -3.43 6.42 -11.97
C ASP A 144 -4.02 6.26 -10.56
N GLN A 145 -5.36 6.28 -10.42
CA GLN A 145 -6.00 6.02 -9.13
C GLN A 145 -5.88 4.55 -8.71
N ILE A 146 -5.88 3.62 -9.67
CA ILE A 146 -5.63 2.20 -9.40
C ILE A 146 -4.19 1.98 -8.92
N ILE A 147 -3.21 2.70 -9.49
CA ILE A 147 -1.81 2.64 -9.03
C ILE A 147 -1.69 3.24 -7.61
N GLU A 148 -2.32 4.40 -7.37
CA GLU A 148 -2.40 5.04 -6.05
C GLU A 148 -3.02 4.10 -4.99
N ASP A 149 -4.17 3.48 -5.27
CA ASP A 149 -4.83 2.55 -4.37
C ASP A 149 -3.96 1.33 -4.04
N VAL A 150 -3.22 0.81 -5.03
CA VAL A 150 -2.30 -0.33 -4.85
C VAL A 150 -1.06 0.08 -4.02
N ILE A 151 -0.54 1.29 -4.20
CA ILE A 151 0.53 1.86 -3.36
C ILE A 151 0.03 1.98 -1.90
N ASN A 152 -1.12 2.62 -1.69
CA ASN A 152 -1.64 2.87 -0.34
C ASN A 152 -2.04 1.57 0.40
N LYS A 153 -2.55 0.56 -0.30
CA LYS A 153 -2.77 -0.78 0.28
C LYS A 153 -1.46 -1.49 0.62
N THR A 154 -0.41 -1.28 -0.17
CA THR A 154 0.92 -1.83 0.11
C THR A 154 1.55 -1.17 1.34
N ILE A 155 1.52 0.16 1.43
CA ILE A 155 1.89 0.93 2.63
C ILE A 155 1.10 0.43 3.85
N THR A 156 -0.22 0.25 3.71
CA THR A 156 -1.10 -0.23 4.79
C THR A 156 -0.68 -1.62 5.30
N VAL A 157 -0.23 -2.53 4.44
CA VAL A 157 0.30 -3.83 4.90
C VAL A 157 1.63 -3.70 5.63
N ILE A 158 2.52 -2.79 5.20
CA ILE A 158 3.81 -2.57 5.87
C ILE A 158 3.61 -1.94 7.25
N ASN A 159 2.76 -0.90 7.34
CA ASN A 159 2.48 -0.19 8.60
C ASN A 159 1.66 -1.02 9.60
N ASN A 160 1.05 -2.13 9.14
CA ASN A 160 0.44 -3.14 10.01
C ASN A 160 1.31 -4.39 10.25
N SER A 161 2.52 -4.47 9.67
CA SER A 161 3.46 -5.57 9.89
C SER A 161 4.36 -5.32 11.11
N SER A 162 4.86 -6.38 11.74
CA SER A 162 5.78 -6.25 12.87
C SER A 162 7.18 -5.77 12.48
N ASN A 163 7.59 -5.94 11.23
CA ASN A 163 8.91 -5.59 10.71
C ASN A 163 8.88 -4.37 9.77
N GLY A 164 7.78 -3.63 9.74
CA GLY A 164 7.63 -2.36 9.03
C GLY A 164 7.61 -1.12 9.94
N GLN A 165 7.60 -1.30 11.27
CA GLN A 165 7.44 -0.18 12.23
C GLN A 165 8.68 0.71 12.35
N ASP A 166 9.85 0.12 12.15
CA ASP A 166 11.18 0.75 12.26
C ASP A 166 11.76 0.94 10.85
N MET A 167 10.99 1.64 10.01
CA MET A 167 11.29 2.02 8.64
C MET A 167 11.01 3.53 8.52
N ASP A 168 11.92 4.27 7.91
CA ASP A 168 11.72 5.71 7.70
C ASP A 168 10.65 5.95 6.62
N GLU A 169 9.94 7.07 6.67
CA GLU A 169 8.80 7.32 5.77
C GLU A 169 9.26 7.50 4.31
N GLU A 170 10.45 8.08 4.12
CA GLU A 170 11.14 8.15 2.83
C GLU A 170 11.42 6.76 2.24
N ASP A 171 12.02 5.86 3.03
CA ASP A 171 12.28 4.46 2.68
C ASP A 171 11.00 3.72 2.29
N LEU A 172 9.95 3.91 3.08
CA LEU A 172 8.62 3.33 2.89
C LEU A 172 8.01 3.80 1.57
N ILE A 173 7.87 5.11 1.39
CA ILE A 173 7.27 5.72 0.19
C ILE A 173 8.06 5.31 -1.05
N PHE A 174 9.39 5.42 -1.02
CA PHE A 174 10.26 5.12 -2.15
C PHE A 174 10.20 3.63 -2.51
N GLY A 175 10.51 2.73 -1.57
CA GLY A 175 10.59 1.30 -1.85
C GLY A 175 9.23 0.67 -2.20
N VAL A 176 8.10 1.20 -1.67
CA VAL A 176 6.77 0.78 -2.10
C VAL A 176 6.50 1.17 -3.55
N LYS A 177 6.78 2.42 -3.93
CA LYS A 177 6.58 2.87 -5.31
C LYS A 177 7.41 2.01 -6.29
N TYR A 178 8.66 1.66 -5.93
CA TYR A 178 9.53 0.78 -6.71
C TYR A 178 8.95 -0.64 -6.91
N ILE A 179 8.50 -1.30 -5.83
CA ILE A 179 7.95 -2.67 -5.96
C ILE A 179 6.59 -2.69 -6.70
N VAL A 180 5.77 -1.64 -6.57
CA VAL A 180 4.53 -1.50 -7.35
C VAL A 180 4.83 -1.22 -8.83
N GLY A 181 5.87 -0.43 -9.13
CA GLY A 181 6.35 -0.21 -10.49
C GLY A 181 6.87 -1.47 -11.16
N HIS A 182 7.72 -2.24 -10.48
CA HIS A 182 8.13 -3.57 -10.95
C HIS A 182 6.92 -4.50 -11.15
N ALA A 183 5.92 -4.46 -10.26
CA ALA A 183 4.67 -5.21 -10.41
C ALA A 183 3.80 -4.73 -11.61
N PHE A 184 3.90 -3.47 -12.04
CA PHE A 184 3.30 -2.99 -13.29
C PHE A 184 4.00 -3.61 -14.51
N ILE A 185 5.33 -3.57 -14.57
CA ILE A 185 6.15 -4.18 -15.64
C ILE A 185 5.82 -5.68 -15.75
N GLU A 186 5.80 -6.38 -14.61
CA GLU A 186 5.47 -7.80 -14.45
C GLU A 186 4.00 -8.16 -14.76
N CYS A 187 3.17 -7.23 -15.25
CA CYS A 187 1.75 -7.44 -15.54
C CYS A 187 0.93 -7.97 -14.33
N LYS A 188 1.31 -7.53 -13.12
CA LYS A 188 0.58 -7.78 -11.87
C LYS A 188 -0.31 -6.60 -11.50
N VAL A 189 0.01 -5.39 -11.95
CA VAL A 189 -0.81 -4.16 -11.87
C VAL A 189 -1.10 -3.65 -13.28
N LEU A 190 -2.35 -3.28 -13.56
CA LEU A 190 -2.88 -2.85 -14.86
C LEU A 190 -2.75 -3.88 -15.99
N GLU A 191 -3.59 -3.75 -17.02
CA GLU A 191 -3.76 -4.77 -18.05
C GLU A 191 -2.58 -4.85 -19.02
N ARG A 192 -2.36 -6.02 -19.61
CA ARG A 192 -1.35 -6.21 -20.66
C ARG A 192 -1.91 -5.73 -22.01
N PRO A 193 -1.13 -5.03 -22.86
CA PRO A 193 -1.51 -4.78 -24.24
C PRO A 193 -1.84 -6.09 -24.97
N GLN A 194 -2.94 -6.09 -25.70
CA GLN A 194 -3.24 -7.15 -26.68
C GLN A 194 -2.51 -6.80 -27.97
N LEU A 195 -1.76 -7.77 -28.51
CA LEU A 195 -1.02 -7.69 -29.78
C LEU A 195 -1.90 -8.19 -30.93
#